data_AF-A0A422QB36-F1
#
_entry.id   AF-A0A422QB36-F1
#
_cell.length_a   1.000
_cell.length_b   1.000
_cell.length_c   1.000
_cell.angle_alpha   90.00
_cell.angle_beta   90.00
_cell.angle_gamma   90.00
#
_symmetry.space_group_name_H-M   'P 1'
#
loop_
_entity.id
_entity.type
_entity.pdbx_description
1 polymer ?
#
loop_
_entity_poly.entity_id
_entity_poly.type
_entity_poly.pdbx_seq_one_letter_code
_entity_poly.pdbx_strand_id
1 'polypeptide(L)'
;MANMMARLSGGVFPPRRPGQTDGDLRKELNERKAPRDSTILTRTELDIVRDMIAGKTVMSSPLQSTVRTRTAAAMERKQRMQEYDAKHRLHGGEDKTLDDIEEEQQQRLHLERAKNLIDEQFEEVRAMNQIVMEAKCLAIRNAQLMEKKRGKEAERKQEEELDQMMVLESKRAQRLYEEREREQVEGRKKNLAVIRAQLEEREIDRIRKLEAHQQEQEAMTRHIERLREEEAAEKLRRQEAARRLMEDAALSNAEQIKLKKRQQELELEEERQVLEYIKAKEERERRFAEEQQRIRDEKEREVARLRAQQQRVQDKQAELDEIRAKRAQEAHARETRRKEKERKENERAILQELARVREQQMEERKRIKAEQHQQELEELEHIVAVQKLALEKDRERKARARHLHEENSLAVLKQIMEVEERRRRERHEHVAEGNNLLMQMRDREAAIEAIRQRKLAELEELGVPEEYTKALTKKIKVRGAP
;
A
#
# COMPACT_ATOMS: atom_id res chain seq x y z
N MET A 1 57.18 -85.17 40.13
CA MET A 1 57.02 -84.14 39.08
C MET A 1 56.19 -84.71 37.95
N ALA A 2 55.44 -83.84 37.27
CA ALA A 2 54.68 -84.07 36.03
C ALA A 2 53.28 -84.73 36.15
N ASN A 3 52.32 -83.86 36.46
CA ASN A 3 51.13 -83.53 35.66
C ASN A 3 50.36 -84.58 34.84
N MET A 4 49.05 -84.57 35.11
CA MET A 4 47.90 -84.60 34.18
C MET A 4 47.95 -85.53 32.97
N MET A 5 47.03 -86.49 32.96
CA MET A 5 46.02 -86.65 31.90
C MET A 5 44.79 -87.33 32.50
N ALA A 6 43.67 -86.60 32.51
CA ALA A 6 42.36 -87.12 32.87
C ALA A 6 41.88 -88.12 31.81
N ARG A 7 41.30 -89.24 32.25
CA ARG A 7 40.20 -89.90 31.54
C ARG A 7 39.09 -90.19 32.54
N LEU A 8 37.99 -89.47 32.36
CA LEU A 8 36.69 -89.72 32.97
C LEU A 8 36.10 -91.01 32.38
N SER A 9 35.80 -92.00 33.22
CA SER A 9 34.73 -92.97 32.97
C SER A 9 34.06 -93.28 34.31
N GLY A 10 33.38 -92.27 34.86
CA GLY A 10 32.63 -92.37 36.11
C GLY A 10 31.34 -93.16 35.92
N GLY A 11 31.30 -94.38 36.47
CA GLY A 11 30.05 -95.12 36.66
C GLY A 11 29.15 -94.42 37.68
N VAL A 12 27.83 -94.63 37.53
CA VAL A 12 26.77 -94.02 38.35
C VAL A 12 26.94 -94.31 39.85
N PHE A 13 27.57 -95.45 40.20
CA PHE A 13 27.78 -95.89 41.58
C PHE A 13 29.27 -95.87 41.96
N PRO A 14 29.74 -94.86 42.72
CA PRO A 14 31.09 -94.86 43.26
C PRO A 14 31.24 -95.80 44.48
N PRO A 15 32.42 -96.39 44.72
CA PRO A 15 32.69 -97.13 45.96
C PRO A 15 32.69 -96.19 47.17
N ARG A 16 32.09 -96.63 48.29
CA ARG A 16 31.96 -95.83 49.52
C ARG A 16 33.34 -95.54 50.12
N ARG A 17 33.61 -94.26 50.41
CA ARG A 17 34.87 -93.86 51.04
C ARG A 17 34.85 -94.18 52.55
N PRO A 18 36.00 -94.53 53.18
CA PRO A 18 36.08 -94.73 54.62
C PRO A 18 35.59 -93.46 55.36
N GLY A 19 34.60 -93.59 56.25
CA GLY A 19 34.04 -92.49 57.03
C GLY A 19 32.93 -91.66 56.37
N GLN A 20 32.54 -91.95 55.12
CA GLN A 20 31.42 -91.27 54.44
C GLN A 20 30.07 -91.67 55.07
N THR A 21 29.20 -90.70 55.39
CA THR A 21 27.87 -90.98 55.94
C THR A 21 26.87 -91.35 54.83
N ASP A 22 25.77 -92.03 55.18
CA ASP A 22 24.77 -92.46 54.18
C ASP A 22 24.05 -91.28 53.51
N GLY A 23 23.91 -90.17 54.24
CA GLY A 23 23.39 -88.92 53.68
C GLY A 23 24.33 -88.32 52.63
N ASP A 24 25.65 -88.34 52.89
CA ASP A 24 26.65 -87.83 51.96
C ASP A 24 26.76 -88.71 50.71
N LEU A 25 26.66 -90.03 50.87
CA LEU A 25 26.63 -90.96 49.74
C LEU A 25 25.38 -90.74 48.87
N ARG A 26 24.22 -90.49 49.50
CA ARG A 26 22.96 -90.25 48.79
C ARG A 26 22.94 -88.91 48.05
N LYS A 27 23.58 -87.88 48.62
CA LYS A 27 23.84 -86.62 47.89
C LYS A 27 24.73 -86.85 46.68
N GLU A 28 25.83 -87.58 46.82
CA GLU A 28 26.75 -87.87 45.71
C GLU A 28 26.07 -88.71 44.60
N LEU A 29 25.22 -89.68 44.96
CA LEU A 29 24.44 -90.47 44.01
C LEU A 29 23.38 -89.64 43.28
N ASN A 30 22.71 -88.72 43.98
CA ASN A 30 21.75 -87.79 43.37
C ASN A 30 22.45 -86.82 42.41
N GLU A 31 23.62 -86.29 42.77
CA GLU A 31 24.44 -85.44 41.90
C GLU A 31 24.88 -86.19 40.62
N ARG A 32 25.13 -87.50 40.73
CA ARG A 32 25.47 -88.38 39.60
C ARG A 32 24.26 -88.95 38.84
N LYS A 33 23.04 -88.47 39.12
CA LYS A 33 21.78 -88.90 38.50
C LYS A 33 21.47 -90.40 38.65
N ALA A 34 21.73 -90.98 39.82
CA ALA A 34 21.26 -92.33 40.13
C ALA A 34 19.71 -92.41 40.14
N PRO A 35 19.10 -93.55 39.73
CA PRO A 35 17.66 -93.72 39.76
C PRO A 35 17.11 -93.57 41.19
N ARG A 36 15.97 -92.86 41.33
CA ARG A 36 15.37 -92.47 42.61
C ARG A 36 14.95 -93.64 43.50
N ASP A 37 14.81 -94.84 42.94
CA ASP A 37 14.41 -96.07 43.63
C ASP A 37 15.60 -96.87 44.22
N SER A 38 16.80 -96.29 44.27
CA SER A 38 17.96 -96.96 44.86
C SER A 38 17.94 -96.93 46.40
N THR A 39 17.92 -98.12 47.02
CA THR A 39 17.97 -98.29 48.49
C THR A 39 19.38 -98.69 48.91
N ILE A 40 19.95 -98.00 49.91
CA ILE A 40 21.25 -98.32 50.50
C ILE A 40 21.02 -99.33 51.63
N LEU A 41 21.50 -100.56 51.48
CA LEU A 41 21.46 -101.58 52.53
C LEU A 41 22.75 -101.58 53.33
N THR A 42 22.64 -101.53 54.65
CA THR A 42 23.76 -101.70 55.57
C THR A 42 24.23 -103.17 55.57
N ARG A 43 25.48 -103.45 55.98
CA ARG A 43 25.97 -104.83 56.10
C ARG A 43 25.08 -105.69 57.00
N THR A 44 24.59 -105.12 58.09
CA THR A 44 23.67 -105.78 59.03
C THR A 44 22.33 -106.13 58.41
N GLU A 45 21.76 -105.27 57.55
CA GLU A 45 20.52 -105.57 56.85
C GLU A 45 20.72 -106.62 55.76
N LEU A 46 21.88 -106.59 55.09
CA LEU A 46 22.28 -107.64 54.15
C LEU A 46 22.45 -109.00 54.84
N ASP A 47 23.00 -109.03 56.05
CA ASP A 47 23.16 -110.24 56.83
C ASP A 47 21.80 -110.76 57.35
N ILE A 48 20.88 -109.86 57.74
CA ILE A 48 19.50 -110.24 58.10
C ILE A 48 18.76 -110.83 56.89
N VAL A 49 18.89 -110.23 55.71
CA VAL A 49 18.29 -110.77 54.48
C VAL A 49 18.92 -112.10 54.09
N ARG A 50 20.25 -112.26 54.27
CA ARG A 50 20.94 -113.55 54.08
C ARG A 50 20.46 -114.61 55.07
N ASP A 51 20.24 -114.25 56.33
CA ASP A 51 19.74 -115.17 57.37
C ASP A 51 18.27 -115.57 57.11
N MET A 52 17.45 -114.66 56.56
CA MET A 52 16.10 -114.99 56.09
C MET A 52 16.12 -115.91 54.87
N ILE A 53 17.03 -115.69 53.92
CA ILE A 53 17.20 -116.55 52.73
C ILE A 53 17.81 -117.93 53.11
N ALA A 54 18.65 -117.98 54.15
CA ALA A 54 19.24 -119.22 54.67
C ALA A 54 18.27 -120.09 55.50
N GLY A 55 16.98 -119.73 55.59
CA GLY A 55 15.93 -120.61 56.10
C GLY A 55 15.98 -120.91 57.60
N LYS A 56 16.58 -120.04 58.42
CA LYS A 56 16.50 -120.15 59.88
C LYS A 56 15.16 -119.66 60.40
N THR A 57 14.16 -120.53 60.29
CA THR A 57 12.86 -120.37 60.97
C THR A 57 13.04 -120.66 62.46
N VAL A 58 12.94 -119.63 63.31
CA VAL A 58 12.79 -119.81 64.75
C VAL A 58 11.38 -119.37 65.14
N MET A 59 10.49 -120.36 65.21
CA MET A 59 9.23 -120.26 65.95
C MET A 59 9.28 -121.28 67.09
N SER A 60 9.53 -120.80 68.30
CA SER A 60 8.76 -121.23 69.48
C SER A 60 8.99 -120.24 70.62
N SER A 61 7.88 -119.82 71.20
CA SER A 61 7.72 -119.08 72.46
C SER A 61 8.45 -119.79 73.64
N PRO A 62 8.63 -119.20 74.85
CA PRO A 62 7.66 -118.37 75.58
C PRO A 62 8.25 -117.11 76.25
N LEU A 63 7.40 -116.14 76.60
CA LEU A 63 7.53 -115.25 77.77
C LEU A 63 6.34 -114.26 77.79
N GLN A 64 5.22 -114.77 78.31
CA GLN A 64 4.03 -114.00 78.68
C GLN A 64 4.29 -113.20 79.97
N SER A 65 4.93 -112.04 79.87
CA SER A 65 4.86 -111.03 80.96
C SER A 65 5.26 -109.63 80.53
N THR A 66 6.09 -109.48 79.50
CA THR A 66 6.49 -108.19 78.91
C THR A 66 5.56 -107.71 77.79
N VAL A 67 4.63 -108.57 77.35
CA VAL A 67 3.61 -108.24 76.33
C VAL A 67 2.44 -107.46 76.94
N ARG A 68 2.13 -107.60 78.25
CA ARG A 68 0.96 -106.96 78.86
C ARG A 68 1.04 -105.43 78.91
N THR A 69 2.23 -104.85 79.15
CA THR A 69 2.42 -103.39 79.12
C THR A 69 2.40 -102.85 77.69
N ARG A 70 2.89 -103.62 76.71
CA ARG A 70 2.75 -103.31 75.28
C ARG A 70 1.31 -103.44 74.81
N THR A 71 0.51 -104.40 75.31
CA THR A 71 -0.91 -104.52 74.96
C THR A 71 -1.79 -103.53 75.68
N ALA A 72 -1.50 -103.13 76.92
CA ALA A 72 -2.27 -102.10 77.62
C ALA A 72 -2.11 -100.73 76.95
N ALA A 73 -0.87 -100.31 76.68
CA ALA A 73 -0.61 -99.07 75.93
C ALA A 73 -1.08 -99.15 74.46
N ALA A 74 -1.05 -100.33 73.83
CA ALA A 74 -1.64 -100.53 72.50
C ALA A 74 -3.17 -100.56 72.52
N MET A 75 -3.80 -101.11 73.58
CA MET A 75 -5.25 -101.10 73.75
C MET A 75 -5.77 -99.72 74.14
N GLU A 76 -5.07 -98.95 74.96
CA GLU A 76 -5.37 -97.53 75.19
C GLU A 76 -5.23 -96.71 73.91
N ARG A 77 -4.19 -96.94 73.09
CA ARG A 77 -4.08 -96.30 71.77
C ARG A 77 -5.20 -96.74 70.84
N LYS A 78 -5.61 -98.01 70.88
CA LYS A 78 -6.73 -98.54 70.09
C LYS A 78 -8.07 -97.99 70.58
N GLN A 79 -8.28 -97.83 71.88
CA GLN A 79 -9.45 -97.22 72.49
C GLN A 79 -9.49 -95.71 72.20
N ARG A 80 -8.37 -94.99 72.31
CA ARG A 80 -8.28 -93.58 71.88
C ARG A 80 -8.53 -93.43 70.39
N MET A 81 -8.01 -94.33 69.55
CA MET A 81 -8.34 -94.37 68.12
C MET A 81 -9.81 -94.67 67.89
N GLN A 82 -10.42 -95.59 68.65
CA GLN A 82 -11.85 -95.91 68.54
C GLN A 82 -12.74 -94.79 69.06
N GLU A 83 -12.35 -94.07 70.11
CA GLU A 83 -13.04 -92.87 70.59
C GLU A 83 -12.86 -91.72 69.62
N TYR A 84 -11.70 -91.60 68.98
CA TYR A 84 -11.45 -90.61 67.93
C TYR A 84 -12.27 -90.93 66.68
N ASP A 85 -12.30 -92.20 66.23
CA ASP A 85 -13.16 -92.70 65.15
C ASP A 85 -14.64 -92.58 65.50
N ALA A 86 -15.04 -92.85 66.75
CA ALA A 86 -16.41 -92.73 67.20
C ALA A 86 -16.84 -91.26 67.29
N LYS A 87 -15.96 -90.35 67.73
CA LYS A 87 -16.18 -88.90 67.71
C LYS A 87 -16.26 -88.38 66.27
N HIS A 88 -15.40 -88.87 65.37
CA HIS A 88 -15.47 -88.57 63.93
C HIS A 88 -16.77 -89.10 63.29
N ARG A 89 -17.22 -90.30 63.64
CA ARG A 89 -18.51 -90.86 63.16
C ARG A 89 -19.73 -90.16 63.76
N LEU A 90 -19.67 -89.75 65.04
CA LEU A 90 -20.76 -89.04 65.72
C LEU A 90 -20.85 -87.56 65.31
N HIS A 91 -19.74 -86.93 64.96
CA HIS A 91 -19.71 -85.55 64.47
C HIS A 91 -19.80 -85.43 62.96
N GLY A 92 -19.92 -86.56 62.24
CA GLY A 92 -20.39 -86.62 60.86
C GLY A 92 -19.88 -85.48 60.00
N GLY A 93 -18.57 -85.39 59.83
CA GLY A 93 -17.97 -84.34 59.02
C GLY A 93 -16.53 -84.69 58.71
N GLU A 94 -16.26 -84.97 57.44
CA GLU A 94 -14.95 -84.74 56.85
C GLU A 94 -14.54 -83.30 57.19
N ASP A 95 -13.27 -83.04 57.51
CA ASP A 95 -12.77 -81.68 57.60
C ASP A 95 -13.05 -81.02 56.24
N LYS A 96 -14.03 -80.10 56.19
CA LYS A 96 -14.44 -79.43 54.94
C LYS A 96 -13.21 -78.92 54.22
N THR A 97 -13.04 -79.34 52.98
CA THR A 97 -11.93 -78.92 52.13
C THR A 97 -12.06 -77.41 51.89
N LEU A 98 -10.96 -76.70 51.58
CA LEU A 98 -11.03 -75.26 51.30
C LEU A 98 -12.05 -74.93 50.19
N ASP A 99 -12.14 -75.79 49.18
CA ASP A 99 -13.12 -75.71 48.11
C ASP A 99 -14.57 -75.79 48.63
N ASP A 100 -14.86 -76.65 49.62
CA ASP A 100 -16.21 -76.78 50.20
C ASP A 100 -16.62 -75.53 51.00
N ILE A 101 -15.65 -74.86 51.64
CA ILE A 101 -15.89 -73.61 52.37
C ILE A 101 -16.15 -72.46 51.40
N GLU A 102 -15.43 -72.41 50.28
CA GLU A 102 -15.65 -71.43 49.21
C GLU A 102 -17.01 -71.64 48.53
N GLU A 103 -17.39 -72.90 48.26
CA GLU A 103 -18.70 -73.24 47.72
C GLU A 103 -19.83 -72.85 48.68
N GLU A 104 -19.67 -73.08 49.99
CA GLU A 104 -20.65 -72.62 51.00
C GLU A 104 -20.76 -71.10 51.05
N GLN A 105 -19.66 -70.35 50.90
CA GLN A 105 -19.69 -68.89 50.84
C GLN A 105 -20.38 -68.38 49.58
N GLN A 106 -20.08 -68.98 48.42
CA GLN A 106 -20.76 -68.65 47.17
C GLN A 106 -22.25 -68.95 47.26
N GLN A 107 -22.63 -70.12 47.79
CA GLN A 107 -24.02 -70.46 48.03
C GLN A 107 -24.70 -69.45 48.95
N ARG A 108 -24.04 -68.99 50.03
CA ARG A 108 -24.57 -67.94 50.91
C ARG A 108 -24.74 -66.61 50.17
N LEU A 109 -23.76 -66.17 49.39
CA LEU A 109 -23.83 -64.96 48.58
C LEU A 109 -24.95 -65.05 47.52
N HIS A 110 -25.12 -66.21 46.90
CA HIS A 110 -26.20 -66.48 45.97
C HIS A 110 -27.57 -66.45 46.64
N LEU A 111 -27.68 -67.03 47.84
CA LEU A 111 -28.91 -66.99 48.64
C LEU A 111 -29.22 -65.57 49.11
N GLU A 112 -28.22 -64.78 49.54
CA GLU A 112 -28.39 -63.37 49.89
C GLU A 112 -28.79 -62.53 48.68
N ARG A 113 -28.15 -62.74 47.53
CA ARG A 113 -28.52 -62.07 46.28
C ARG A 113 -29.92 -62.44 45.82
N ALA A 114 -30.31 -63.71 45.97
CA ALA A 114 -31.66 -64.17 45.68
C ALA A 114 -32.68 -63.55 46.63
N LYS A 115 -32.37 -63.46 47.92
CA LYS A 115 -33.19 -62.74 48.91
C LYS A 115 -33.34 -61.27 48.53
N ASN A 116 -32.26 -60.57 48.21
CA ASN A 116 -32.30 -59.17 47.78
C ASN A 116 -33.14 -58.98 46.50
N LEU A 117 -33.06 -59.90 45.53
CA LEU A 117 -33.89 -59.87 44.32
C LEU A 117 -35.38 -60.08 44.62
N ILE A 118 -35.70 -60.92 45.61
CA ILE A 118 -37.07 -61.10 46.09
C ILE A 118 -37.52 -59.83 46.82
N ASP A 119 -36.66 -59.24 47.65
CA ASP A 119 -36.96 -58.02 48.40
C ASP A 119 -37.16 -56.81 47.45
N GLU A 120 -36.42 -56.73 46.35
CA GLU A 120 -36.60 -55.73 45.28
C GLU A 120 -37.95 -55.85 44.55
N GLN A 121 -38.63 -57.00 44.65
CA GLN A 121 -39.94 -57.18 44.03
C GLN A 121 -41.08 -56.57 44.85
N PHE A 122 -40.89 -56.31 46.14
CA PHE A 122 -41.88 -55.63 46.98
C PHE A 122 -42.24 -54.24 46.41
N GLU A 123 -43.52 -53.88 46.49
CA GLU A 123 -44.03 -52.65 45.87
C GLU A 123 -43.44 -51.39 46.51
N GLU A 124 -43.22 -51.40 47.84
CA GLU A 124 -42.61 -50.30 48.58
C GLU A 124 -41.15 -50.08 48.18
N VAL A 125 -40.41 -51.17 47.94
CA VAL A 125 -39.00 -51.10 47.50
C VAL A 125 -38.91 -50.58 46.06
N ARG A 126 -39.84 -50.96 45.17
CA ARG A 126 -39.93 -50.35 43.83
C ARG A 126 -40.26 -48.86 43.89
N ALA A 127 -41.16 -48.43 44.76
CA ALA A 127 -41.47 -47.01 44.96
C ALA A 127 -40.25 -46.23 45.50
N MET A 128 -39.50 -46.80 46.45
CA MET A 128 -38.25 -46.21 46.93
C MET A 128 -37.19 -46.14 45.81
N ASN A 129 -37.04 -47.19 45.01
CA ASN A 129 -36.13 -47.20 43.87
C ASN A 129 -36.51 -46.14 42.82
N GLN A 130 -37.81 -45.90 42.60
CA GLN A 130 -38.29 -44.82 41.74
C GLN A 130 -37.87 -43.45 42.28
N ILE A 131 -38.07 -43.18 43.59
CA ILE A 131 -37.66 -41.92 44.22
C ILE A 131 -36.14 -41.73 44.13
N VAL A 132 -35.34 -42.79 44.34
CA VAL A 132 -33.88 -42.75 44.22
C VAL A 132 -33.46 -42.45 42.77
N MET A 133 -34.13 -43.03 41.78
CA MET A 133 -33.89 -42.74 40.37
C MET A 133 -34.24 -41.29 40.01
N GLU A 134 -35.37 -40.79 40.49
CA GLU A 134 -35.77 -39.40 40.31
C GLU A 134 -34.75 -38.44 40.96
N ALA A 135 -34.28 -38.75 42.18
CA ALA A 135 -33.25 -37.98 42.86
C ALA A 135 -31.91 -37.97 42.09
N LYS A 136 -31.49 -39.11 41.52
CA LYS A 136 -30.31 -39.20 40.65
C LYS A 136 -30.47 -38.35 39.39
N CYS A 137 -31.62 -38.43 38.73
CA CYS A 137 -31.94 -37.60 37.56
C CYS A 137 -31.93 -36.10 37.90
N LEU A 138 -32.49 -35.71 39.05
CA LEU A 138 -32.47 -34.33 39.54
C LEU A 138 -31.04 -33.86 39.85
N ALA A 139 -30.20 -34.69 40.46
CA ALA A 139 -28.81 -34.36 40.73
C ALA A 139 -28.02 -34.10 39.43
N ILE A 140 -28.19 -34.96 38.43
CA ILE A 140 -27.56 -34.79 37.11
C ILE A 140 -28.09 -33.53 36.42
N ARG A 141 -29.41 -33.30 36.44
CA ARG A 141 -30.02 -32.09 35.88
C ARG A 141 -29.48 -30.83 36.53
N ASN A 142 -29.34 -30.81 37.86
CA ASN A 142 -28.80 -29.68 38.59
C ASN A 142 -27.32 -29.43 38.24
N ALA A 143 -26.52 -30.49 38.10
CA ALA A 143 -25.14 -30.39 37.63
C ALA A 143 -25.08 -29.78 36.21
N GLN A 144 -25.89 -30.26 35.28
CA GLN A 144 -25.98 -29.73 33.91
C GLN A 144 -26.45 -28.27 33.88
N LEU A 145 -27.39 -27.88 34.74
CA LEU A 145 -27.83 -26.48 34.85
C LEU A 145 -26.70 -25.58 35.35
N MET A 146 -25.90 -26.04 36.31
CA MET A 146 -24.74 -25.29 36.81
C MET A 146 -23.64 -25.20 35.75
N GLU A 147 -23.38 -26.26 35.01
CA GLU A 147 -22.46 -26.26 33.88
C GLU A 147 -22.90 -25.28 32.79
N LYS A 148 -24.18 -25.32 32.41
CA LYS A 148 -24.76 -24.38 31.43
C LYS A 148 -24.67 -22.92 31.89
N LYS A 149 -24.86 -22.65 33.19
CA LYS A 149 -24.65 -21.30 33.75
C LYS A 149 -23.20 -20.85 33.63
N ARG A 150 -22.25 -21.73 33.99
CA ARG A 150 -20.80 -21.44 33.84
C ARG A 150 -20.41 -21.23 32.39
N GLY A 151 -20.96 -22.02 31.46
CA GLY A 151 -20.75 -21.85 30.01
C GLY A 151 -21.22 -20.47 29.55
N LYS A 152 -22.44 -20.08 29.91
CA LYS A 152 -22.97 -18.74 29.60
C LYS A 152 -22.14 -17.61 30.21
N GLU A 153 -21.67 -17.75 31.45
CA GLU A 153 -20.81 -16.75 32.08
C GLU A 153 -19.46 -16.63 31.37
N ALA A 154 -18.89 -17.74 30.89
CA ALA A 154 -17.66 -17.73 30.11
C ALA A 154 -17.87 -17.08 28.73
N GLU A 155 -18.96 -17.41 28.04
CA GLU A 155 -19.35 -16.77 26.77
C GLU A 155 -19.49 -15.26 26.93
N ARG A 156 -20.20 -14.80 27.98
CA ARG A 156 -20.36 -13.36 28.26
C ARG A 156 -19.05 -12.65 28.53
N LYS A 157 -18.13 -13.27 29.28
CA LYS A 157 -16.79 -12.69 29.51
C LYS A 157 -15.99 -12.59 28.22
N GLN A 158 -16.08 -13.59 27.35
CA GLN A 158 -15.42 -13.56 26.03
C GLN A 158 -16.02 -12.47 25.14
N GLU A 159 -17.34 -12.30 25.12
CA GLU A 159 -18.01 -11.19 24.42
C GLU A 159 -17.53 -9.83 24.95
N GLU A 160 -17.48 -9.66 26.28
CA GLU A 160 -16.97 -8.43 26.89
C GLU A 160 -15.50 -8.15 26.53
N GLU A 161 -14.64 -9.16 26.48
CA GLU A 161 -13.24 -9.05 26.05
C GLU A 161 -13.14 -8.65 24.56
N LEU A 162 -13.96 -9.25 23.69
CA LEU A 162 -14.01 -8.92 22.27
C LEU A 162 -14.51 -7.49 22.04
N ASP A 163 -15.54 -7.07 22.77
CA ASP A 163 -16.05 -5.69 22.72
C ASP A 163 -14.99 -4.68 23.15
N GLN A 164 -14.22 -4.99 24.20
CA GLN A 164 -13.09 -4.15 24.62
C GLN A 164 -12.01 -4.07 23.54
N MET A 165 -11.68 -5.19 22.90
CA MET A 165 -10.72 -5.23 21.79
C MET A 165 -11.20 -4.39 20.60
N MET A 166 -12.48 -4.51 20.22
CA MET A 166 -13.09 -3.73 19.14
C MET A 166 -13.09 -2.24 19.45
N VAL A 167 -13.39 -1.83 20.70
CA VAL A 167 -13.34 -0.42 21.12
C VAL A 167 -11.91 0.11 21.08
N LEU A 168 -10.92 -0.69 21.48
CA LEU A 168 -9.51 -0.30 21.40
C LEU A 168 -9.06 -0.13 19.94
N GLU A 169 -9.45 -1.04 19.06
CA GLU A 169 -9.14 -0.94 17.63
C GLU A 169 -9.81 0.28 16.98
N SER A 170 -11.08 0.52 17.31
CA SER A 170 -11.82 1.71 16.87
C SER A 170 -11.12 3.01 17.33
N LYS A 171 -10.68 3.08 18.59
CA LYS A 171 -9.90 4.21 19.10
C LYS A 171 -8.55 4.37 18.38
N ARG A 172 -7.87 3.27 18.04
CA ARG A 172 -6.63 3.31 17.25
C ARG A 172 -6.88 3.83 15.84
N ALA A 173 -7.93 3.35 15.18
CA ALA A 173 -8.34 3.84 13.86
C ALA A 173 -8.66 5.35 13.90
N GLN A 174 -9.40 5.80 14.91
CA GLN A 174 -9.72 7.21 15.10
C GLN A 174 -8.47 8.08 15.28
N ARG A 175 -7.49 7.62 16.07
CA ARG A 175 -6.19 8.32 16.21
C ARG A 175 -5.45 8.45 14.88
N LEU A 176 -5.44 7.41 14.06
CA LEU A 176 -4.82 7.46 12.73
C LEU A 176 -5.51 8.48 11.81
N TYR A 177 -6.84 8.60 11.88
CA TYR A 177 -7.58 9.64 11.15
C TYR A 177 -7.25 11.05 11.65
N GLU A 178 -7.21 11.24 12.97
CA GLU A 178 -6.81 12.52 13.58
C GLU A 178 -5.38 12.92 13.21
N GLU A 179 -4.43 11.98 13.18
CA GLU A 179 -3.06 12.22 12.74
C GLU A 179 -3.00 12.65 11.28
N ARG A 180 -3.72 11.96 10.38
CA ARG A 180 -3.82 12.36 8.96
C ARG A 180 -4.44 13.75 8.80
N GLU A 181 -5.44 14.09 9.59
CA GLU A 181 -6.05 15.43 9.55
C GLU A 181 -5.07 16.50 10.04
N ARG A 182 -4.30 16.22 11.11
CA ARG A 182 -3.23 17.12 11.58
C ARG A 182 -2.18 17.33 10.50
N GLU A 183 -1.72 16.27 9.84
CA GLU A 183 -0.76 16.37 8.73
C GLU A 183 -1.31 17.22 7.58
N GLN A 184 -2.60 17.07 7.23
CA GLN A 184 -3.24 17.92 6.22
C GLN A 184 -3.31 19.39 6.65
N VAL A 185 -3.67 19.65 7.91
CA VAL A 185 -3.73 21.02 8.45
C VAL A 185 -2.33 21.65 8.50
N GLU A 186 -1.32 20.91 8.92
CA GLU A 186 0.08 21.37 8.88
C GLU A 186 0.57 21.60 7.45
N GLY A 187 0.22 20.72 6.51
CA GLY A 187 0.49 20.90 5.09
C GLY A 187 -0.13 22.19 4.56
N ARG A 188 -1.40 22.47 4.89
CA ARG A 188 -2.08 23.73 4.53
C ARG A 188 -1.38 24.94 5.15
N LYS A 189 -0.95 24.87 6.41
CA LYS A 189 -0.21 25.95 7.09
C LYS A 189 1.14 26.20 6.42
N LYS A 190 1.89 25.15 6.09
CA LYS A 190 3.17 25.26 5.36
C LYS A 190 2.95 25.88 3.98
N ASN A 191 1.95 25.43 3.23
CA ASN A 191 1.62 25.99 1.93
C ASN A 191 1.21 27.46 2.03
N LEU A 192 0.40 27.83 3.03
CA LEU A 192 0.02 29.21 3.29
C LEU A 192 1.24 30.08 3.63
N ALA A 193 2.18 29.56 4.43
CA ALA A 193 3.41 30.26 4.77
C ALA A 193 4.29 30.50 3.53
N VAL A 194 4.41 29.51 2.64
CA VAL A 194 5.12 29.68 1.35
C VAL A 194 4.45 30.73 0.48
N ILE A 195 3.11 30.72 0.37
CA ILE A 195 2.38 31.73 -0.42
C ILE A 195 2.56 33.13 0.17
N ARG A 196 2.54 33.28 1.50
CA ARG A 196 2.82 34.55 2.16
C ARG A 196 4.23 35.05 1.86
N ALA A 197 5.24 34.18 1.98
CA ALA A 197 6.61 34.54 1.63
C ALA A 197 6.75 34.96 0.16
N GLN A 198 6.06 34.28 -0.77
CA GLN A 198 6.03 34.68 -2.19
C GLN A 198 5.33 36.02 -2.43
N LEU A 199 4.28 36.34 -1.67
CA LEU A 199 3.61 37.64 -1.72
C LEU A 199 4.54 38.75 -1.21
N GLU A 200 5.19 38.52 -0.08
CA GLU A 200 6.18 39.46 0.49
C GLU A 200 7.34 39.70 -0.49
N GLU A 201 7.86 38.65 -1.12
CA GLU A 201 8.91 38.76 -2.15
C GLU A 201 8.44 39.58 -3.36
N ARG A 202 7.21 39.34 -3.84
CA ARG A 202 6.60 40.14 -4.92
C ARG A 202 6.37 41.59 -4.53
N GLU A 203 6.05 41.88 -3.28
CA GLU A 203 5.92 43.25 -2.76
C GLU A 203 7.28 43.95 -2.73
N ILE A 204 8.32 43.27 -2.25
CA ILE A 204 9.70 43.79 -2.28
C ILE A 204 10.14 44.08 -3.72
N ASP A 205 9.88 43.17 -4.66
CA ASP A 205 10.21 43.38 -6.07
C ASP A 205 9.42 44.54 -6.68
N ARG A 206 8.17 44.75 -6.27
CA ARG A 206 7.38 45.92 -6.68
C ARG A 206 8.01 47.21 -6.16
N ILE A 207 8.43 47.23 -4.90
CA ILE A 207 9.11 48.38 -4.30
C ILE A 207 10.44 48.66 -5.02
N ARG A 208 11.26 47.63 -5.27
CA ARG A 208 12.52 47.77 -6.04
C ARG A 208 12.32 48.35 -7.43
N LYS A 209 11.25 47.93 -8.14
CA LYS A 209 10.91 48.50 -9.46
C LYS A 209 10.49 49.95 -9.37
N LEU A 210 9.74 50.32 -8.33
CA LEU A 210 9.36 51.72 -8.08
C LEU A 210 10.59 52.57 -7.76
N GLU A 211 11.51 52.06 -6.93
CA GLU A 211 12.79 52.72 -6.62
C GLU A 211 13.65 52.88 -7.88
N ALA A 212 13.78 51.85 -8.71
CA ALA A 212 14.52 51.93 -9.97
C ALA A 212 13.91 52.98 -10.91
N HIS A 213 12.59 53.00 -11.05
CA HIS A 213 11.89 54.01 -11.85
C HIS A 213 12.07 55.42 -11.29
N GLN A 214 12.05 55.59 -9.97
CA GLN A 214 12.34 56.89 -9.33
C GLN A 214 13.79 57.32 -9.60
N GLN A 215 14.76 56.41 -9.52
CA GLN A 215 16.16 56.70 -9.86
C GLN A 215 16.32 57.09 -11.33
N GLU A 216 15.62 56.42 -12.25
CA GLU A 216 15.60 56.77 -13.67
C GLU A 216 14.98 58.16 -13.90
N GLN A 217 13.87 58.46 -13.22
CA GLN A 217 13.24 59.78 -13.26
C GLN A 217 14.18 60.86 -12.74
N GLU A 218 14.86 60.65 -11.61
CA GLU A 218 15.84 61.59 -11.07
C GLU A 218 17.06 61.75 -12.00
N ALA A 219 17.53 60.67 -12.63
CA ALA A 219 18.60 60.75 -13.61
C ALA A 219 18.17 61.56 -14.85
N MET A 220 16.93 61.38 -15.31
CA MET A 220 16.34 62.13 -16.41
C MET A 220 16.17 63.60 -16.06
N THR A 221 15.66 63.95 -14.88
CA THR A 221 15.52 65.35 -14.45
C THR A 221 16.88 66.03 -14.35
N ARG A 222 17.88 65.38 -13.74
CA ARG A 222 19.27 65.88 -13.69
C ARG A 222 19.89 66.04 -15.08
N HIS A 223 19.51 65.22 -16.05
CA HIS A 223 19.96 65.38 -17.44
C HIS A 223 19.28 66.57 -18.12
N ILE A 224 17.98 66.75 -17.93
CA ILE A 224 17.22 67.91 -18.43
C ILE A 224 17.75 69.21 -17.83
N GLU A 225 18.07 69.23 -16.54
CA GLU A 225 18.65 70.40 -15.87
C GLU A 225 20.01 70.78 -16.47
N ARG A 226 20.91 69.80 -16.67
CA ARG A 226 22.19 70.03 -17.36
C ARG A 226 22.00 70.59 -18.77
N LEU A 227 21.07 70.04 -19.55
CA LEU A 227 20.76 70.56 -20.89
C LEU A 227 20.22 72.00 -20.82
N ARG A 228 19.37 72.33 -19.84
CA ARG A 228 18.88 73.69 -19.63
C ARG A 228 20.00 74.66 -19.26
N GLU A 229 20.95 74.24 -18.42
CA GLU A 229 22.13 75.04 -18.06
C GLU A 229 23.04 75.27 -19.28
N GLU A 230 23.29 74.23 -20.09
CA GLU A 230 24.04 74.34 -21.33
C GLU A 230 23.36 75.27 -22.33
N GLU A 231 22.03 75.15 -22.53
CA GLU A 231 21.26 76.07 -23.37
C GLU A 231 21.30 77.51 -22.85
N ALA A 232 21.24 77.72 -21.53
CA ALA A 232 21.34 79.05 -20.93
C ALA A 232 22.73 79.65 -21.15
N ALA A 233 23.79 78.86 -20.99
CA ALA A 233 25.16 79.26 -21.26
C ALA A 233 25.38 79.58 -22.75
N GLU A 234 24.83 78.79 -23.66
CA GLU A 234 24.86 79.07 -25.09
C GLU A 234 24.12 80.37 -25.44
N LYS A 235 22.92 80.58 -24.85
CA LYS A 235 22.16 81.83 -25.04
C LYS A 235 22.99 83.04 -24.57
N LEU A 236 23.65 82.94 -23.42
CA LEU A 236 24.53 84.00 -22.91
C LEU A 236 25.70 84.26 -23.86
N ARG A 237 26.40 83.20 -24.31
CA ARG A 237 27.49 83.31 -25.31
C ARG A 237 27.03 83.94 -26.62
N ARG A 238 25.83 83.60 -27.11
CA ARG A 238 25.25 84.22 -28.31
C ARG A 238 24.93 85.69 -28.09
N GLN A 239 24.41 86.06 -26.91
CA GLN A 239 24.17 87.47 -26.56
C GLN A 239 25.48 88.26 -26.46
N GLU A 240 26.53 87.70 -25.84
CA GLU A 240 27.86 88.32 -25.78
C GLU A 240 28.49 88.47 -27.16
N ALA A 241 28.41 87.43 -28.01
CA ALA A 241 28.88 87.50 -29.40
C ALA A 241 28.11 88.55 -30.21
N ALA A 242 26.78 88.65 -30.04
CA ALA A 242 25.96 89.67 -30.68
C ALA A 242 26.32 91.08 -30.20
N ARG A 243 26.59 91.27 -28.89
CA ARG A 243 27.07 92.55 -28.34
C ARG A 243 28.42 92.94 -28.93
N ARG A 244 29.38 92.01 -29.00
CA ARG A 244 30.71 92.26 -29.62
C ARG A 244 30.58 92.66 -31.08
N LEU A 245 29.76 91.94 -31.86
CA LEU A 245 29.49 92.31 -33.26
C LEU A 245 28.85 93.70 -33.39
N MET A 246 27.99 94.08 -32.45
CA MET A 246 27.39 95.41 -32.42
C MET A 246 28.39 96.51 -32.05
N GLU A 247 29.30 96.23 -31.11
CA GLU A 247 30.41 97.12 -30.74
C GLU A 247 31.39 97.30 -31.91
N ASP A 248 31.77 96.22 -32.58
CA ASP A 248 32.63 96.26 -33.77
C ASP A 248 31.98 97.04 -34.93
N ALA A 249 30.67 96.85 -35.14
CA ALA A 249 29.91 97.62 -36.12
C ALA A 249 29.82 99.11 -35.74
N ALA A 250 29.68 99.44 -34.45
CA ALA A 250 29.65 100.81 -33.97
C ALA A 250 31.02 101.50 -34.13
N LEU A 251 32.12 100.79 -33.86
CA LEU A 251 33.49 101.28 -34.09
C LEU A 251 33.74 101.52 -35.58
N SER A 252 33.40 100.56 -36.44
CA SER A 252 33.51 100.70 -37.90
C SER A 252 32.68 101.87 -38.43
N ASN A 253 31.44 102.05 -37.94
CA ASN A 253 30.62 103.21 -38.29
C ASN A 253 31.23 104.54 -37.80
N ALA A 254 31.78 104.58 -36.58
CA ALA A 254 32.46 105.77 -36.06
C ALA A 254 33.71 106.12 -36.87
N GLU A 255 34.48 105.13 -37.31
CA GLU A 255 35.62 105.30 -38.22
C GLU A 255 35.18 105.83 -39.59
N GLN A 256 34.10 105.29 -40.16
CA GLN A 256 33.54 105.82 -41.41
C GLN A 256 33.06 107.26 -41.28
N ILE A 257 32.44 107.64 -40.17
CA ILE A 257 32.04 109.04 -39.90
C ILE A 257 33.28 109.94 -39.82
N LYS A 258 34.36 109.51 -39.15
CA LYS A 258 35.62 110.26 -39.10
C LYS A 258 36.26 110.43 -40.48
N LEU A 259 36.25 109.38 -41.32
CA LEU A 259 36.75 109.45 -42.68
C LEU A 259 35.95 110.44 -43.54
N LYS A 260 34.61 110.40 -43.45
CA LYS A 260 33.75 111.37 -44.14
C LYS A 260 33.99 112.81 -43.69
N LYS A 261 34.19 113.04 -42.39
CA LYS A 261 34.54 114.37 -41.87
C LYS A 261 35.89 114.86 -42.41
N ARG A 262 36.90 113.99 -42.47
CA ARG A 262 38.20 114.33 -43.09
C ARG A 262 38.07 114.65 -44.57
N GLN A 263 37.22 113.92 -45.31
CA GLN A 263 36.93 114.23 -46.71
C GLN A 263 36.25 115.61 -46.85
N GLN A 264 35.28 115.94 -45.98
CA GLN A 264 34.65 117.25 -45.96
C GLN A 264 35.64 118.39 -45.60
N GLU A 265 36.56 118.16 -44.68
CA GLU A 265 37.61 119.13 -44.34
C GLU A 265 38.56 119.39 -45.52
N LEU A 266 38.94 118.35 -46.27
CA LEU A 266 39.73 118.48 -47.50
C LEU A 266 38.95 119.22 -48.60
N GLU A 267 37.66 118.91 -48.79
CA GLU A 267 36.79 119.62 -49.74
C GLU A 267 36.69 121.12 -49.38
N LEU A 268 36.55 121.46 -48.10
CA LEU A 268 36.55 122.85 -47.62
C LEU A 268 37.89 123.56 -47.85
N GLU A 269 39.01 122.86 -47.74
CA GLU A 269 40.35 123.39 -48.04
C GLU A 269 40.53 123.63 -49.55
N GLU A 270 40.06 122.71 -50.40
CA GLU A 270 40.04 122.86 -51.85
C GLU A 270 39.12 124.02 -52.28
N GLU A 271 37.94 124.17 -51.67
CA GLU A 271 37.05 125.30 -51.90
C GLU A 271 37.69 126.65 -51.53
N ARG A 272 38.46 126.70 -50.43
CA ARG A 272 39.22 127.91 -50.05
C ARG A 272 40.30 128.25 -51.08
N GLN A 273 41.02 127.26 -51.59
CA GLN A 273 42.04 127.47 -52.64
C GLN A 273 41.40 127.93 -53.97
N VAL A 274 40.22 127.41 -54.31
CA VAL A 274 39.44 127.86 -55.48
C VAL A 274 38.96 129.31 -55.29
N LEU A 275 38.50 129.69 -54.09
CA LEU A 275 38.09 131.07 -53.79
C LEU A 275 39.24 132.08 -53.88
N GLU A 276 40.44 131.72 -53.42
CA GLU A 276 41.64 132.58 -53.54
C GLU A 276 42.09 132.72 -55.01
N TYR A 277 42.00 131.64 -55.79
CA TYR A 277 42.24 131.69 -57.23
C TYR A 277 41.20 132.55 -57.98
N ILE A 278 39.92 132.47 -57.60
CA ILE A 278 38.84 133.30 -58.17
C ILE A 278 39.06 134.78 -57.83
N LYS A 279 39.39 135.14 -56.59
CA LYS A 279 39.68 136.53 -56.22
C LYS A 279 40.85 137.13 -57.00
N ALA A 280 41.92 136.35 -57.20
CA ALA A 280 43.07 136.77 -58.02
C ALA A 280 42.75 136.90 -59.51
N LYS A 281 41.78 136.12 -60.01
CA LYS A 281 41.27 136.21 -61.39
C LYS A 281 40.32 137.40 -61.56
N GLU A 282 39.44 137.67 -60.61
CA GLU A 282 38.50 138.79 -60.60
C GLU A 282 39.22 140.16 -60.58
N GLU A 283 40.35 140.28 -59.88
CA GLU A 283 41.16 141.52 -59.91
C GLU A 283 41.86 141.77 -61.26
N ARG A 284 42.16 140.71 -62.02
CA ARG A 284 42.71 140.78 -63.38
C ARG A 284 41.60 141.08 -64.41
N GLU A 285 40.39 140.57 -64.19
CA GLU A 285 39.22 140.80 -65.06
C GLU A 285 38.57 142.17 -64.82
N ARG A 286 38.59 142.73 -63.60
CA ARG A 286 38.12 144.12 -63.34
C ARG A 286 38.88 145.17 -64.14
N ARG A 287 40.19 145.00 -64.33
CA ARG A 287 41.04 145.89 -65.14
C ARG A 287 40.78 145.78 -66.66
N PHE A 288 40.18 144.68 -67.11
CA PHE A 288 39.83 144.43 -68.52
C PHE A 288 38.34 144.74 -68.82
N ALA A 289 37.49 144.73 -67.79
CA ALA A 289 36.04 144.98 -67.88
C ALA A 289 35.68 146.46 -68.02
N GLU A 290 36.46 147.38 -67.46
CA GLU A 290 36.25 148.83 -67.61
C GLU A 290 36.46 149.31 -69.06
N GLU A 291 37.30 148.61 -69.84
CA GLU A 291 37.56 148.92 -71.25
C GLU A 291 36.53 148.28 -72.22
N GLN A 292 35.85 147.19 -71.82
CA GLN A 292 34.86 146.50 -72.67
C GLN A 292 33.39 146.84 -72.38
N GLN A 293 33.08 147.52 -71.27
CA GLN A 293 31.70 147.91 -70.91
C GLN A 293 31.12 149.04 -71.78
N ARG A 294 31.90 149.75 -72.60
CA ARG A 294 31.37 150.77 -73.54
C ARG A 294 30.84 150.19 -74.86
N ILE A 295 31.06 148.90 -75.13
CA ILE A 295 30.72 148.25 -76.42
C ILE A 295 29.61 147.19 -76.26
N ARG A 296 29.28 146.78 -75.03
CA ARG A 296 28.30 145.71 -74.75
C ARG A 296 26.85 146.17 -74.60
N ASP A 297 26.61 147.46 -74.40
CA ASP A 297 25.25 148.01 -74.19
C ASP A 297 24.41 148.14 -75.48
N GLU A 298 24.97 147.83 -76.66
CA GLU A 298 24.24 147.90 -77.94
C GLU A 298 23.73 146.55 -78.47
N LYS A 299 24.11 145.40 -77.90
CA LYS A 299 23.78 144.08 -78.49
C LYS A 299 23.27 143.03 -77.51
N GLU A 300 22.56 143.45 -76.47
CA GLU A 300 21.94 142.56 -75.49
C GLU A 300 20.40 142.68 -75.45
N ARG A 301 19.76 142.72 -76.62
CA ARG A 301 18.29 142.70 -76.73
C ARG A 301 17.66 141.58 -77.56
N GLU A 302 18.39 140.55 -78.01
CA GLU A 302 17.75 139.51 -78.84
C GLU A 302 17.95 138.03 -78.47
N VAL A 303 18.64 137.63 -77.40
CA VAL A 303 18.80 136.17 -77.14
C VAL A 303 18.58 135.78 -75.68
N ALA A 304 17.35 135.99 -75.20
CA ALA A 304 16.85 135.50 -73.91
C ALA A 304 15.70 134.47 -74.05
N ARG A 305 15.66 133.67 -75.14
CA ARG A 305 14.50 132.81 -75.42
C ARG A 305 14.71 131.32 -75.73
N LEU A 306 15.90 130.72 -75.58
CA LEU A 306 16.05 129.25 -75.71
C LEU A 306 17.13 128.66 -74.78
N ARG A 307 16.85 128.65 -73.47
CA ARG A 307 17.57 127.82 -72.48
C ARG A 307 16.65 126.97 -71.60
N ALA A 308 15.48 126.64 -72.13
CA ALA A 308 14.47 125.83 -71.46
C ALA A 308 14.19 124.55 -72.27
N GLN A 309 15.13 123.59 -72.27
CA GLN A 309 14.78 122.16 -72.29
C GLN A 309 16.01 121.27 -72.01
N GLN A 310 16.48 121.38 -70.77
CA GLN A 310 17.16 120.28 -70.10
C GLN A 310 16.13 119.19 -69.81
N GLN A 311 16.14 118.12 -70.62
CA GLN A 311 15.43 116.86 -70.28
C GLN A 311 15.98 115.67 -71.07
N ARG A 312 17.31 115.52 -71.13
CA ARG A 312 17.97 114.38 -71.84
C ARG A 312 19.21 113.80 -71.17
N VAL A 313 19.37 113.98 -69.85
CA VAL A 313 20.53 113.42 -69.12
C VAL A 313 20.15 112.46 -67.99
N GLN A 314 18.86 112.29 -67.63
CA GLN A 314 18.45 111.35 -66.57
C GLN A 314 18.10 109.92 -67.04
N ASP A 315 18.09 109.62 -68.34
CA ASP A 315 17.70 108.29 -68.84
C ASP A 315 18.86 107.31 -69.14
N LYS A 316 20.10 107.61 -68.72
CA LYS A 316 21.27 106.76 -69.05
C LYS A 316 21.73 105.80 -67.95
N GLN A 317 21.04 105.73 -66.80
CA GLN A 317 21.35 104.76 -65.74
C GLN A 317 20.28 103.68 -65.55
N ALA A 318 19.05 103.87 -66.05
CA ALA A 318 17.97 102.89 -65.92
C ALA A 318 18.14 101.65 -66.83
N GLU A 319 18.85 101.76 -67.95
CA GLU A 319 19.01 100.66 -68.92
C GLU A 319 20.05 99.59 -68.49
N LEU A 320 20.98 99.93 -67.57
CA LEU A 320 22.05 99.01 -67.15
C LEU A 320 21.63 98.05 -66.03
N ASP A 321 20.61 98.40 -65.23
CA ASP A 321 20.07 97.53 -64.17
C ASP A 321 19.04 96.52 -64.69
N GLU A 322 18.37 96.83 -65.81
CA GLU A 322 17.41 95.94 -66.44
C GLU A 322 18.07 94.69 -67.05
N ILE A 323 19.33 94.80 -67.50
CA ILE A 323 20.09 93.69 -68.09
C ILE A 323 20.70 92.76 -67.02
N ARG A 324 21.04 93.28 -65.83
CA ARG A 324 21.51 92.45 -64.69
C ARG A 324 20.36 91.66 -64.05
N ALA A 325 19.18 92.26 -63.94
CA ALA A 325 18.00 91.59 -63.37
C ALA A 325 17.57 90.36 -64.19
N LYS A 326 17.62 90.44 -65.52
CA LYS A 326 17.18 89.36 -66.42
C LYS A 326 18.10 88.11 -66.36
N ARG A 327 19.42 88.28 -66.17
CA ARG A 327 20.35 87.13 -65.99
C ARG A 327 20.26 86.48 -64.61
N ALA A 328 20.02 87.27 -63.56
CA ALA A 328 19.83 86.74 -62.20
C ALA A 328 18.54 85.92 -62.07
N GLN A 329 17.46 86.37 -62.72
CA GLN A 329 16.18 85.64 -62.77
C GLN A 329 16.30 84.32 -63.54
N GLU A 330 17.07 84.28 -64.63
CA GLU A 330 17.26 83.04 -65.42
C GLU A 330 18.16 82.02 -64.71
N ALA A 331 19.22 82.46 -64.01
CA ALA A 331 20.06 81.59 -63.19
C ALA A 331 19.29 80.98 -62.01
N HIS A 332 18.49 81.81 -61.31
CA HIS A 332 17.64 81.34 -60.22
C HIS A 332 16.56 80.36 -60.71
N ALA A 333 15.95 80.60 -61.87
CA ALA A 333 14.98 79.69 -62.47
C ALA A 333 15.59 78.34 -62.89
N ARG A 334 16.87 78.31 -63.31
CA ARG A 334 17.58 77.06 -63.62
C ARG A 334 17.92 76.28 -62.36
N GLU A 335 18.33 76.96 -61.28
CA GLU A 335 18.61 76.31 -59.99
C GLU A 335 17.36 75.78 -59.30
N THR A 336 16.24 76.50 -59.34
CA THR A 336 14.98 76.00 -58.77
C THR A 336 14.47 74.77 -59.51
N ARG A 337 14.55 74.76 -60.84
CA ARG A 337 14.19 73.58 -61.66
C ARG A 337 15.11 72.38 -61.39
N ARG A 338 16.38 72.58 -61.08
CA ARG A 338 17.30 71.49 -60.67
C ARG A 338 16.94 70.97 -59.28
N LYS A 339 16.78 71.86 -58.30
CA LYS A 339 16.39 71.50 -56.91
C LYS A 339 15.02 70.80 -56.85
N GLU A 340 14.06 71.20 -57.69
CA GLU A 340 12.76 70.52 -57.77
C GLU A 340 12.84 69.11 -58.38
N LYS A 341 13.73 68.89 -59.36
CA LYS A 341 13.96 67.56 -59.92
C LYS A 341 14.62 66.64 -58.89
N GLU A 342 15.67 67.10 -58.23
CA GLU A 342 16.37 66.35 -57.18
C GLU A 342 15.43 66.02 -56.00
N ARG A 343 14.57 66.96 -55.59
CA ARG A 343 13.54 66.68 -54.56
C ARG A 343 12.56 65.61 -55.00
N LYS A 344 12.04 65.67 -56.23
CA LYS A 344 11.12 64.66 -56.77
C LYS A 344 11.78 63.30 -56.93
N GLU A 345 13.06 63.25 -57.28
CA GLU A 345 13.85 62.01 -57.37
C GLU A 345 14.10 61.41 -55.98
N ASN A 346 14.46 62.22 -55.00
CA ASN A 346 14.63 61.79 -53.61
C ASN A 346 13.31 61.31 -52.98
N GLU A 347 12.20 62.02 -53.21
CA GLU A 347 10.87 61.60 -52.77
C GLU A 347 10.48 60.24 -53.40
N ARG A 348 10.77 60.04 -54.68
CA ARG A 348 10.54 58.74 -55.35
C ARG A 348 11.42 57.64 -54.78
N ALA A 349 12.68 57.91 -54.48
CA ALA A 349 13.59 56.95 -53.87
C ALA A 349 13.09 56.52 -52.48
N ILE A 350 12.70 57.48 -51.63
CA ILE A 350 12.15 57.21 -50.29
C ILE A 350 10.86 56.40 -50.38
N LEU A 351 9.96 56.71 -51.33
CA LEU A 351 8.72 55.95 -51.52
C LEU A 351 8.99 54.51 -51.98
N GLN A 352 9.99 54.29 -52.84
CA GLN A 352 10.39 52.96 -53.27
C GLN A 352 11.03 52.15 -52.13
N GLU A 353 11.87 52.76 -51.31
CA GLU A 353 12.44 52.12 -50.12
C GLU A 353 11.35 51.75 -49.12
N LEU A 354 10.40 52.66 -48.86
CA LEU A 354 9.26 52.38 -47.98
C LEU A 354 8.38 51.24 -48.51
N ALA A 355 8.18 51.15 -49.83
CA ALA A 355 7.45 50.06 -50.45
C ALA A 355 8.17 48.71 -50.24
N ARG A 356 9.50 48.67 -50.46
CA ARG A 356 10.32 47.47 -50.24
C ARG A 356 10.30 47.02 -48.77
N VAL A 357 10.42 47.95 -47.83
CA VAL A 357 10.34 47.64 -46.38
C VAL A 357 8.96 47.10 -46.01
N ARG A 358 7.88 47.65 -46.58
CA ARG A 358 6.52 47.13 -46.37
C ARG A 358 6.36 45.72 -46.93
N GLU A 359 6.91 45.44 -48.11
CA GLU A 359 6.89 44.10 -48.71
C GLU A 359 7.65 43.09 -47.82
N GLN A 360 8.85 43.45 -47.36
CA GLN A 360 9.63 42.63 -46.41
C GLN A 360 8.86 42.37 -45.11
N GLN A 361 8.26 43.41 -44.51
CA GLN A 361 7.45 43.26 -43.31
C GLN A 361 6.23 42.36 -43.54
N MET A 362 5.62 42.42 -44.72
CA MET A 362 4.49 41.55 -45.08
C MET A 362 4.93 40.10 -45.28
N GLU A 363 6.10 39.86 -45.86
CA GLU A 363 6.68 38.52 -46.00
C GLU A 363 7.09 37.92 -44.66
N GLU A 364 7.74 38.68 -43.79
CA GLU A 364 8.08 38.25 -42.42
C GLU A 364 6.82 37.91 -41.63
N ARG A 365 5.79 38.76 -41.70
CA ARG A 365 4.48 38.47 -41.07
C ARG A 365 3.84 37.21 -41.62
N LYS A 366 3.98 36.93 -42.93
CA LYS A 366 3.48 35.68 -43.53
C LYS A 366 4.27 34.46 -43.04
N ARG A 367 5.60 34.56 -42.92
CA ARG A 367 6.46 33.49 -42.38
C ARG A 367 6.11 33.16 -40.93
N ILE A 368 6.03 34.18 -40.07
CA ILE A 368 5.65 34.00 -38.66
C ILE A 368 4.26 33.34 -38.55
N LYS A 369 3.28 33.77 -39.35
CA LYS A 369 1.96 33.13 -39.37
C LYS A 369 1.99 31.69 -39.86
N ALA A 370 2.85 31.36 -40.83
CA ALA A 370 3.01 30.00 -41.32
C ALA A 370 3.66 29.09 -40.25
N GLU A 371 4.68 29.59 -39.55
CA GLU A 371 5.32 28.89 -38.43
C GLU A 371 4.34 28.66 -37.27
N GLN A 372 3.55 29.68 -36.91
CA GLN A 372 2.48 29.54 -35.90
C GLN A 372 1.46 28.48 -36.31
N HIS A 373 1.04 28.47 -37.58
CA HIS A 373 0.12 27.46 -38.07
C HIS A 373 0.72 26.05 -38.03
N GLN A 374 2.01 25.90 -38.35
CA GLN A 374 2.70 24.62 -38.23
C GLN A 374 2.77 24.14 -36.77
N GLN A 375 3.09 25.03 -35.84
CA GLN A 375 3.07 24.72 -34.40
C GLN A 375 1.67 24.31 -33.94
N GLU A 376 0.62 25.01 -34.37
CA GLU A 376 -0.78 24.63 -34.07
C GLU A 376 -1.12 23.24 -34.62
N LEU A 377 -0.67 22.89 -35.84
CA LEU A 377 -0.88 21.57 -36.41
C LEU A 377 -0.16 20.47 -35.61
N GLU A 378 1.10 20.70 -35.22
CA GLU A 378 1.88 19.76 -34.40
C GLU A 378 1.25 19.56 -33.01
N GLU A 379 0.77 20.64 -32.38
CA GLU A 379 0.04 20.58 -31.11
C GLU A 379 -1.28 19.79 -31.25
N LEU A 380 -2.03 20.04 -32.32
CA LEU A 380 -3.26 19.29 -32.62
C LEU A 380 -2.97 17.82 -32.86
N GLU A 381 -1.92 17.48 -33.61
CA GLU A 381 -1.50 16.09 -33.85
C GLU A 381 -1.11 15.41 -32.53
N HIS A 382 -0.37 16.09 -31.67
CA HIS A 382 -0.03 15.59 -30.35
C HIS A 382 -1.27 15.35 -29.47
N ILE A 383 -2.22 16.30 -29.45
CA ILE A 383 -3.50 16.14 -28.73
C ILE A 383 -4.27 14.93 -29.26
N VAL A 384 -4.35 14.76 -30.58
CA VAL A 384 -5.03 13.63 -31.22
C VAL A 384 -4.33 12.31 -30.86
N ALA A 385 -2.99 12.27 -30.82
CA ALA A 385 -2.23 11.09 -30.42
C ALA A 385 -2.52 10.70 -28.96
N VAL A 386 -2.53 11.67 -28.04
CA VAL A 386 -2.88 11.45 -26.63
C VAL A 386 -4.32 10.96 -26.49
N GLN A 387 -5.26 11.56 -27.23
CA GLN A 387 -6.67 11.13 -27.21
C GLN A 387 -6.84 9.70 -27.76
N LYS A 388 -6.14 9.33 -28.84
CA LYS A 388 -6.16 7.96 -29.38
C LYS A 388 -5.65 6.96 -28.36
N LEU A 389 -4.52 7.25 -27.70
CA LEU A 389 -3.94 6.38 -26.67
C LEU A 389 -4.84 6.27 -25.43
N ALA A 390 -5.53 7.35 -25.04
CA ALA A 390 -6.53 7.31 -23.97
C ALA A 390 -7.73 6.42 -24.35
N LEU A 391 -8.24 6.54 -25.59
CA LEU A 391 -9.33 5.70 -26.09
C LEU A 391 -8.95 4.22 -26.17
N GLU A 392 -7.71 3.90 -26.58
CA GLU A 392 -7.20 2.53 -26.59
C GLU A 392 -7.12 1.95 -25.18
N LYS A 393 -6.58 2.69 -24.22
CA LYS A 393 -6.55 2.27 -22.80
C LYS A 393 -7.95 2.06 -22.23
N ASP A 394 -8.91 2.91 -22.59
CA ASP A 394 -10.30 2.74 -22.16
C ASP A 394 -10.98 1.53 -22.82
N ARG A 395 -10.67 1.25 -24.08
CA ARG A 395 -11.12 0.02 -24.76
C ARG A 395 -10.53 -1.21 -24.09
N GLU A 396 -9.25 -1.22 -23.76
CA GLU A 396 -8.61 -2.32 -23.02
C GLU A 396 -9.23 -2.51 -21.63
N ARG A 397 -9.47 -1.44 -20.88
CA ARG A 397 -10.14 -1.51 -19.58
C ARG A 397 -11.54 -2.10 -19.70
N LYS A 398 -12.33 -1.67 -20.68
CA LYS A 398 -13.66 -2.22 -20.96
C LYS A 398 -13.60 -3.70 -21.38
N ALA A 399 -12.62 -4.09 -22.19
CA ALA A 399 -12.41 -5.49 -22.58
C ALA A 399 -12.04 -6.36 -21.37
N ARG A 400 -11.13 -5.91 -20.52
CA ARG A 400 -10.78 -6.60 -19.26
C ARG A 400 -11.97 -6.73 -18.33
N ALA A 401 -12.77 -5.67 -18.19
CA ALA A 401 -13.99 -5.70 -17.38
C ALA A 401 -15.02 -6.70 -17.92
N ARG A 402 -15.20 -6.77 -19.25
CA ARG A 402 -16.06 -7.78 -19.90
C ARG A 402 -15.54 -9.18 -19.66
N HIS A 403 -14.25 -9.42 -19.86
CA HIS A 403 -13.63 -10.72 -19.63
C HIS A 403 -13.80 -11.18 -18.17
N LEU A 404 -13.56 -10.29 -17.21
CA LEU A 404 -13.77 -10.59 -15.79
C LEU A 404 -15.25 -10.88 -15.47
N HIS A 405 -16.17 -10.14 -16.10
CA HIS A 405 -17.60 -10.41 -15.95
C HIS A 405 -17.98 -11.76 -16.55
N GLU A 406 -17.44 -12.13 -17.72
CA GLU A 406 -17.64 -13.42 -18.36
C GLU A 406 -17.09 -14.56 -17.47
N GLU A 407 -15.86 -14.43 -16.96
CA GLU A 407 -15.27 -15.38 -16.02
C GLU A 407 -16.11 -15.56 -14.75
N ASN A 408 -16.57 -14.46 -14.16
CA ASN A 408 -17.43 -14.49 -12.98
C ASN A 408 -18.78 -15.17 -13.30
N SER A 409 -19.39 -14.84 -14.45
CA SER A 409 -20.64 -15.48 -14.89
C SER A 409 -20.47 -16.99 -15.07
N LEU A 410 -19.35 -17.43 -15.66
CA LEU A 410 -19.03 -18.86 -15.81
C LEU A 410 -18.79 -19.53 -14.46
N ALA A 411 -18.14 -18.85 -13.52
CA ALA A 411 -17.93 -19.36 -12.16
C ALA A 411 -19.26 -19.55 -11.42
N VAL A 412 -20.18 -18.59 -11.52
CA VAL A 412 -21.53 -18.69 -10.93
C VAL A 412 -22.32 -19.82 -11.57
N LEU A 413 -22.26 -19.98 -12.90
CA LEU A 413 -22.91 -21.11 -13.58
C LEU A 413 -22.36 -22.46 -13.11
N LYS A 414 -21.04 -22.59 -12.95
CA LYS A 414 -20.42 -23.80 -12.38
C LYS A 414 -20.90 -24.07 -10.95
N GLN A 415 -20.95 -23.05 -10.11
CA GLN A 415 -21.48 -23.18 -8.74
C GLN A 415 -22.94 -23.64 -8.71
N ILE A 416 -23.79 -23.08 -9.59
CA ILE A 416 -25.19 -23.52 -9.71
C ILE A 416 -25.25 -24.98 -10.14
N MET A 417 -24.47 -25.39 -11.13
CA MET A 417 -24.40 -26.79 -11.57
C MET A 417 -23.95 -27.72 -10.44
N GLU A 418 -22.92 -27.35 -9.68
CA GLU A 418 -22.43 -28.14 -8.53
C GLU A 418 -23.49 -28.28 -7.43
N VAL A 419 -24.24 -27.21 -7.14
CA VAL A 419 -25.34 -27.23 -6.17
C VAL A 419 -26.49 -28.09 -6.68
N GLU A 420 -26.85 -27.99 -7.95
CA GLU A 420 -27.88 -28.83 -8.56
C GLU A 420 -27.50 -30.31 -8.57
N GLU A 421 -26.24 -30.62 -8.89
CA GLU A 421 -25.71 -31.99 -8.81
C GLU A 421 -25.75 -32.52 -7.39
N ARG A 422 -25.29 -31.75 -6.41
CA ARG A 422 -25.37 -32.13 -4.99
C ARG A 422 -26.80 -32.43 -4.58
N ARG A 423 -27.74 -31.55 -4.95
CA ARG A 423 -29.17 -31.73 -4.66
C ARG A 423 -29.76 -32.96 -5.36
N ARG A 424 -29.30 -33.29 -6.57
CA ARG A 424 -29.67 -34.53 -7.27
C ARG A 424 -29.13 -35.75 -6.51
N ARG A 425 -27.87 -35.73 -6.09
CA ARG A 425 -27.24 -36.82 -5.31
C ARG A 425 -27.95 -37.05 -3.99
N GLU A 426 -28.21 -36.00 -3.22
CA GLU A 426 -28.97 -36.07 -1.96
C GLU A 426 -30.37 -36.68 -2.16
N ARG A 427 -31.08 -36.30 -3.23
CA ARG A 427 -32.37 -36.92 -3.56
C ARG A 427 -32.23 -38.41 -3.91
N HIS A 428 -31.21 -38.76 -4.69
CA HIS A 428 -30.94 -40.17 -5.02
C HIS A 428 -30.58 -40.99 -3.79
N GLU A 429 -29.75 -40.45 -2.90
CA GLU A 429 -29.37 -41.07 -1.62
C GLU A 429 -30.61 -41.26 -0.73
N HIS A 430 -31.45 -40.24 -0.59
CA HIS A 430 -32.69 -40.34 0.20
C HIS A 430 -33.66 -41.40 -0.35
N VAL A 431 -33.83 -41.46 -1.67
CA VAL A 431 -34.64 -42.50 -2.32
C VAL A 431 -34.01 -43.89 -2.15
N ALA A 432 -32.67 -44.00 -2.24
CA ALA A 432 -31.96 -45.24 -2.02
C ALA A 432 -32.08 -45.73 -0.56
N GLU A 433 -31.97 -44.83 0.42
CA GLU A 433 -32.22 -45.12 1.84
C GLU A 433 -33.65 -45.59 2.07
N GLY A 434 -34.64 -44.94 1.44
CA GLY A 434 -36.04 -45.37 1.47
C GLY A 434 -36.25 -46.77 0.89
N ASN A 435 -35.63 -47.06 -0.26
CA ASN A 435 -35.68 -48.39 -0.89
C ASN A 435 -34.99 -49.46 -0.04
N ASN A 436 -33.85 -49.12 0.58
CA ASN A 436 -33.13 -50.03 1.50
C ASN A 436 -33.98 -50.33 2.74
N LEU A 437 -34.67 -49.34 3.29
CA LEU A 437 -35.58 -49.55 4.41
C LEU A 437 -36.75 -50.47 4.02
N LEU A 438 -37.35 -50.26 2.84
CA LEU A 438 -38.40 -51.14 2.33
C LEU A 438 -37.89 -52.57 2.08
N MET A 439 -36.67 -52.72 1.58
CA MET A 439 -36.03 -54.02 1.39
C MET A 439 -35.83 -54.73 2.74
N GLN A 440 -35.30 -54.04 3.76
CA GLN A 440 -35.15 -54.57 5.11
C GLN A 440 -36.49 -54.97 5.74
N MET A 441 -37.55 -54.18 5.51
CA MET A 441 -38.90 -54.53 5.97
C MET A 441 -39.42 -55.78 5.27
N ARG A 442 -39.23 -55.90 3.95
CA ARG A 442 -39.61 -57.11 3.19
C ARG A 442 -38.82 -58.35 3.63
N ASP A 443 -37.52 -58.21 3.85
CA ASP A 443 -36.67 -59.31 4.33
C ASP A 443 -37.10 -59.75 5.74
N ARG A 444 -37.46 -58.79 6.60
CA ARG A 444 -38.01 -59.05 7.93
C ARG A 444 -39.37 -59.74 7.87
N GLU A 445 -40.26 -59.29 6.99
CA GLU A 445 -41.55 -59.93 6.76
C GLU A 445 -41.34 -61.38 6.28
N ALA A 446 -40.52 -61.58 5.26
CA ALA A 446 -40.18 -62.92 4.75
C ALA A 446 -39.58 -63.83 5.83
N ALA A 447 -38.71 -63.31 6.70
CA ALA A 447 -38.17 -64.06 7.83
C ALA A 447 -39.27 -64.45 8.84
N ILE A 448 -40.20 -63.54 9.15
CA ILE A 448 -41.34 -63.82 10.03
C ILE A 448 -42.27 -64.86 9.38
N GLU A 449 -42.49 -64.80 8.06
CA GLU A 449 -43.30 -65.79 7.34
C GLU A 449 -42.63 -67.17 7.31
N ALA A 450 -41.32 -67.23 7.12
CA ALA A 450 -40.55 -68.47 7.19
C ALA A 450 -40.60 -69.08 8.59
N ILE A 451 -40.47 -68.27 9.65
CA ILE A 451 -40.64 -68.73 11.04
C ILE A 451 -42.07 -69.21 11.29
N ARG A 452 -43.08 -68.50 10.74
CA ARG A 452 -44.49 -68.89 10.83
C ARG A 452 -44.72 -70.26 10.19
N GLN A 453 -44.20 -70.49 9.00
CA GLN A 453 -44.32 -71.79 8.32
C GLN A 453 -43.65 -72.92 9.12
N ARG A 454 -42.46 -72.68 9.68
CA ARG A 454 -41.80 -73.65 10.57
C ARG A 454 -42.63 -73.96 11.81
N LYS A 455 -43.20 -72.94 12.46
CA LYS A 455 -44.04 -73.12 13.65
C LYS A 455 -45.38 -73.78 13.35
N LEU A 456 -45.94 -73.56 12.16
CA LEU A 456 -47.14 -74.28 11.71
C LEU A 456 -46.82 -75.75 11.44
N ALA A 457 -45.69 -76.05 10.78
CA ALA A 457 -45.22 -77.42 10.59
C ALA A 457 -44.96 -78.14 11.93
N GLU A 458 -44.33 -77.47 12.91
CA GLU A 458 -44.15 -78.01 14.27
C GLU A 458 -45.49 -78.31 14.97
N LEU A 459 -46.52 -77.46 14.78
CA LEU A 459 -47.84 -77.68 15.37
C LEU A 459 -48.62 -78.80 14.68
N GLU A 460 -48.41 -78.99 13.38
CA GLU A 460 -48.96 -80.11 12.60
C GLU A 460 -48.31 -81.44 13.03
N GLU A 461 -46.99 -81.48 13.24
CA GLU A 461 -46.27 -82.65 13.77
C GLU A 461 -46.71 -83.02 15.19
N LEU A 462 -47.06 -82.03 16.02
CA LEU A 462 -47.54 -82.22 17.39
C LEU A 462 -49.04 -82.59 17.48
N GLY A 463 -49.76 -82.66 16.35
CA GLY A 463 -51.16 -83.12 16.29
C GLY A 463 -52.16 -82.18 16.98
N VAL A 464 -51.88 -80.88 17.02
CA VAL A 464 -52.70 -79.87 17.71
C VAL A 464 -53.98 -79.55 16.90
N PRO A 465 -55.17 -79.41 17.52
CA PRO A 465 -56.41 -79.05 16.83
C PRO A 465 -56.32 -77.74 16.01
N GLU A 466 -56.98 -77.73 14.85
CA GLU A 466 -56.92 -76.63 13.86
C GLU A 466 -57.32 -75.24 14.38
N GLU A 467 -58.02 -75.16 15.51
CA GLU A 467 -58.44 -73.90 16.11
C GLU A 467 -57.24 -73.06 16.57
N TYR A 468 -56.17 -73.72 17.06
CA TYR A 468 -54.94 -73.06 17.51
C TYR A 468 -54.02 -72.67 16.34
N THR A 469 -54.00 -73.44 15.25
CA THR A 469 -53.27 -73.08 14.03
C THR A 469 -53.91 -71.88 13.32
N LYS A 470 -55.26 -71.81 13.33
CA LYS A 470 -56.04 -70.64 12.88
C LYS A 470 -55.83 -69.41 13.79
N ALA A 471 -55.64 -69.61 15.09
CA ALA A 471 -55.33 -68.51 16.02
C ALA A 471 -53.91 -67.92 15.79
N LEU A 472 -52.90 -68.76 15.53
CA LEU A 472 -51.53 -68.31 15.25
C LEU A 472 -51.42 -67.52 13.94
N THR A 473 -52.11 -67.96 12.88
CA THR A 473 -52.16 -67.26 11.59
C THR A 473 -52.88 -65.91 11.68
N LYS A 474 -53.89 -65.80 12.55
CA LYS A 474 -54.67 -64.56 12.76
C LYS A 474 -53.94 -63.55 13.67
N LYS A 475 -53.20 -63.99 14.69
CA LYS A 475 -52.49 -63.11 15.63
C LYS A 475 -51.35 -62.30 14.99
N ILE A 476 -50.68 -62.84 13.98
CA ILE A 476 -49.48 -62.20 13.38
C ILE A 476 -49.83 -61.33 12.17
N LYS A 477 -51.03 -61.49 11.57
CA LYS A 477 -51.50 -60.62 10.48
C LYS A 477 -51.72 -59.15 10.88
N VAL A 478 -51.69 -58.83 12.18
CA VAL A 478 -51.98 -57.49 12.69
C VAL A 478 -50.71 -56.82 13.21
N ARG A 479 -49.91 -56.29 12.30
CA ARG A 479 -49.08 -55.07 12.47
C ARG A 479 -48.39 -54.75 11.13
N GLY A 480 -49.20 -54.53 10.10
CA GLY A 480 -48.79 -53.61 9.05
C GLY A 480 -48.77 -52.20 9.64
N ALA A 481 -47.73 -51.43 9.36
CA ALA A 481 -47.59 -50.03 9.76
C ALA A 481 -48.85 -49.20 9.41
N PRO A 482 -49.13 -48.10 10.13
CA PRO A 482 -50.30 -47.23 9.87
C PRO A 482 -50.40 -46.73 8.43
#